data_AF-X0WQP8-F1
#
_entry.id   AF-X0WQP8-F1
#
_cell.length_a   1.000
_cell.length_b   1.000
_cell.length_c   1.000
_cell.angle_alpha   90.00
_cell.angle_beta   90.00
_cell.angle_gamma   90.00
#
_symmetry.space_group_name_H-M   'P 1'
#
loop_
_entity.id
_entity.type
_entity.pdbx_description
1 polymer ?
#
loop_
_entity_poly.entity_id
_entity_poly.type
_entity_poly.pdbx_seq_one_letter_code
_entity_poly.pdbx_strand_id
1 'polypeptide(L)'
;MRVFLKNLRKGWFGGIIPPLIVSLMAPVLTGIWPSFKEQTAAFAEILKSPVYRALLGEMVMFDISTWEGMFYMYIGLILEYVIVFVAILVPVRLITNEVDKNTLDVTLSYPIPRWRYILEKFGVFMTYSTLYPIILYAFAVVCTNAIGETMDFNVLIYSFIGAYLQLIALGAISLLCGAVFLESSKAL
;
A
#
# COMPACT_ATOMS: atom_id res chain seq x y z
N MET A 1 24.51 7.55 5.00
CA MET A 1 24.42 6.30 4.22
C MET A 1 24.59 5.05 5.07
N ARG A 2 25.46 5.06 6.10
CA ARG A 2 25.59 3.91 7.02
C ARG A 2 24.29 3.62 7.81
N VAL A 3 23.50 4.63 8.15
CA VAL A 3 22.22 4.48 8.87
C VAL A 3 21.14 3.87 7.97
N PHE A 4 21.07 4.32 6.71
CA PHE A 4 20.19 3.75 5.68
C PHE A 4 20.41 2.23 5.50
N LEU A 5 21.64 1.81 5.20
CA LEU A 5 21.96 0.39 4.95
C LEU A 5 21.73 -0.49 6.19
N LYS A 6 22.05 0.01 7.38
CA LYS A 6 21.81 -0.69 8.64
C LYS A 6 20.32 -0.95 8.88
N ASN A 7 19.47 0.06 8.65
CA ASN A 7 18.03 -0.05 8.84
C ASN A 7 17.35 -0.87 7.75
N LEU A 8 17.85 -0.79 6.51
CA LEU A 8 17.39 -1.65 5.42
C LEU A 8 17.64 -3.13 5.76
N ARG A 9 18.85 -3.49 6.21
CA ARG A 9 19.18 -4.88 6.53
C ARG A 9 18.46 -5.40 7.77
N LYS A 10 18.24 -4.55 8.78
CA LYS A 10 17.61 -4.94 10.05
C LYS A 10 16.08 -5.03 9.95
N GLY A 11 15.46 -4.24 9.07
CA GLY A 11 14.01 -4.13 8.93
C GLY A 11 13.41 -4.92 7.76
N TRP A 12 14.21 -5.66 6.99
CA TRP A 12 13.78 -6.27 5.73
C TRP A 12 12.54 -7.17 5.85
N PHE A 13 12.43 -7.98 6.91
CA PHE A 13 11.23 -8.78 7.16
C PHE A 13 9.98 -7.91 7.36
N GLY A 14 10.08 -6.83 8.15
CA GLY A 14 8.95 -5.93 8.39
C GLY A 14 8.55 -5.12 7.15
N GLY A 15 9.47 -4.91 6.20
CA GLY A 15 9.20 -4.22 4.95
C GLY A 15 8.66 -5.11 3.82
N ILE A 16 9.08 -6.38 3.76
CA ILE A 16 8.70 -7.31 2.68
C ILE A 16 7.45 -8.11 3.00
N ILE A 17 7.22 -8.49 4.26
CA ILE A 17 6.07 -9.33 4.64
C ILE A 17 4.73 -8.65 4.32
N PRO A 18 4.48 -7.37 4.70
CA PRO A 18 3.20 -6.74 4.44
C PRO A 18 2.82 -6.64 2.95
N PRO A 19 3.69 -6.16 2.02
CA PRO A 19 3.33 -6.14 0.60
C PRO A 19 3.10 -7.54 0.03
N LEU A 20 3.81 -8.55 0.53
CA LEU A 20 3.64 -9.95 0.10
C LEU A 20 2.28 -10.50 0.54
N ILE A 21 1.85 -10.24 1.79
CA ILE A 21 0.52 -10.63 2.29
C ILE A 21 -0.60 -10.02 1.44
N VAL A 22 -0.48 -8.73 1.13
CA VAL A 22 -1.47 -8.02 0.32
C VAL A 22 -1.51 -8.57 -1.10
N SER A 23 -0.34 -8.87 -1.67
CA SER A 23 -0.24 -9.42 -3.02
C SER A 23 -0.73 -10.87 -3.13
N LEU A 24 -0.65 -11.65 -2.05
CA LEU A 24 -1.21 -13.01 -1.98
C LEU A 24 -2.74 -13.05 -2.11
N MET A 25 -3.42 -11.92 -1.89
CA MET A 25 -4.87 -11.84 -2.11
C MET A 25 -5.24 -11.86 -3.60
N ALA A 26 -4.36 -11.40 -4.50
CA ALA A 26 -4.64 -11.42 -5.94
C ALA A 26 -4.84 -12.86 -6.48
N PRO A 27 -3.98 -13.85 -6.17
CA PRO A 27 -4.24 -15.25 -6.50
C PRO A 27 -5.54 -15.81 -5.91
N VAL A 28 -5.90 -15.42 -4.69
CA VAL A 28 -7.16 -15.86 -4.08
C VAL A 28 -8.35 -15.36 -4.90
N LEU A 29 -8.32 -14.09 -5.32
CA LEU A 29 -9.34 -13.53 -6.21
C LEU A 29 -9.39 -14.25 -7.56
N THR A 30 -8.26 -14.69 -8.11
CA THR A 30 -8.26 -15.47 -9.36
C THR A 30 -8.98 -16.80 -9.22
N GLY A 31 -8.82 -17.49 -8.09
CA GLY A 31 -9.50 -18.76 -7.83
C GLY A 31 -11.01 -18.59 -7.62
N ILE A 32 -11.43 -17.41 -7.13
CA ILE A 32 -12.82 -17.05 -6.88
C ILE A 32 -13.52 -16.50 -8.13
N TRP A 33 -12.77 -16.00 -9.12
CA TRP A 33 -13.32 -15.42 -10.35
C TRP A 33 -14.39 -16.26 -11.06
N PRO A 34 -14.23 -17.59 -11.25
CA PRO A 34 -15.21 -18.39 -11.97
C PRO A 34 -16.57 -18.43 -11.28
N SER A 35 -16.58 -18.58 -9.95
CA SER A 35 -17.81 -18.59 -9.16
C SER A 35 -18.44 -17.21 -9.02
N PHE A 36 -17.64 -16.14 -9.12
CA PHE A 36 -18.12 -14.77 -9.20
C PHE A 36 -18.75 -14.45 -10.56
N LYS A 37 -18.19 -14.96 -11.67
CA LYS A 37 -18.73 -14.79 -13.02
C LYS A 37 -20.15 -15.37 -13.14
N GLU A 38 -20.38 -16.53 -12.52
CA GLU A 38 -21.70 -17.16 -12.46
C GLU A 38 -22.71 -16.35 -11.64
N GLN A 39 -22.29 -15.78 -10.51
CA GLN A 39 -23.15 -14.95 -9.65
C GLN A 39 -23.42 -13.55 -10.24
N THR A 40 -22.45 -12.96 -10.93
CA THR A 40 -22.58 -11.66 -11.58
C THR A 40 -23.52 -11.71 -12.79
N ALA A 41 -23.67 -12.85 -13.46
CA ALA A 41 -24.70 -13.02 -14.49
C ALA A 41 -26.12 -12.86 -13.92
N ALA A 42 -26.38 -13.40 -12.72
CA ALA A 42 -27.66 -13.23 -12.01
C ALA A 42 -27.81 -11.81 -11.44
N PHE A 43 -26.72 -11.21 -10.95
CA PHE A 43 -26.72 -9.83 -10.44
C PHE A 43 -26.87 -8.76 -11.53
N ALA A 44 -26.32 -8.99 -12.72
CA ALA A 44 -26.42 -8.11 -13.88
C ALA A 44 -27.86 -8.00 -14.39
N GLU A 45 -28.68 -9.03 -14.19
CA GLU A 45 -30.11 -8.99 -14.51
C GLU A 45 -30.89 -8.10 -13.53
N ILE A 46 -30.53 -8.14 -12.25
CA ILE A 46 -31.12 -7.29 -11.20
C ILE A 46 -30.67 -5.81 -11.35
N LEU A 47 -29.41 -5.57 -11.72
CA LEU A 47 -28.85 -4.22 -11.94
C LEU A 47 -29.44 -3.51 -13.18
N LYS A 48 -30.09 -4.23 -14.10
CA LYS A 48 -30.82 -3.65 -15.24
C LYS A 48 -32.16 -3.03 -14.84
N SER A 49 -32.65 -3.27 -13.62
CA SER A 49 -33.89 -2.64 -13.15
C SER A 49 -33.73 -1.11 -13.05
N PRO A 50 -34.71 -0.33 -13.54
CA PRO A 50 -34.63 1.14 -13.56
C PRO A 50 -34.52 1.77 -12.17
N VAL A 51 -34.96 1.05 -11.12
CA VAL A 51 -34.86 1.49 -9.73
C VAL A 51 -33.40 1.49 -9.26
N TYR A 52 -32.61 0.48 -9.63
CA TYR A 52 -31.19 0.41 -9.24
C TYR A 52 -30.32 1.40 -10.00
N ARG A 53 -30.62 1.68 -11.28
CA ARG A 53 -29.96 2.76 -12.05
C ARG A 53 -30.21 4.14 -11.44
N ALA A 54 -31.42 4.41 -10.95
CA ALA A 54 -31.74 5.67 -10.29
C ALA A 54 -31.07 5.83 -8.92
N LEU A 55 -30.81 4.72 -8.22
CA LEU A 55 -30.29 4.72 -6.85
C LEU A 55 -28.75 4.66 -6.77
N LEU A 56 -28.10 4.03 -7.75
CA LEU A 56 -26.63 3.88 -7.82
C LEU A 56 -25.94 4.89 -8.76
N GLY A 57 -26.69 5.62 -9.58
CA GLY A 57 -26.14 6.62 -10.51
C GLY A 57 -25.15 6.02 -11.53
N GLU A 58 -24.17 6.82 -11.98
CA GLU A 58 -23.13 6.41 -12.94
C GLU A 58 -22.15 5.33 -12.41
N MET A 59 -22.32 4.79 -11.21
CA MET A 59 -21.54 3.62 -10.75
C MET A 59 -21.73 2.37 -11.64
N VAL A 60 -22.70 2.40 -12.57
CA VAL A 60 -22.84 1.43 -13.67
C VAL A 60 -21.62 1.40 -14.60
N MET A 61 -20.74 2.41 -14.58
CA MET A 61 -19.54 2.46 -15.42
C MET A 61 -18.42 1.49 -15.00
N PHE A 62 -18.45 0.99 -13.76
CA PHE A 62 -17.56 -0.11 -13.36
C PHE A 62 -18.34 -1.41 -13.45
N ASP A 63 -18.22 -2.06 -14.60
CA ASP A 63 -18.83 -3.36 -14.84
C ASP A 63 -18.10 -4.40 -13.97
N ILE A 64 -18.55 -4.59 -12.73
CA ILE A 64 -18.08 -5.61 -11.77
C ILE A 64 -18.19 -7.04 -12.31
N SER A 65 -18.90 -7.23 -13.42
CA SER A 65 -18.93 -8.46 -14.20
C SER A 65 -17.64 -8.72 -15.00
N THR A 66 -16.75 -7.72 -15.11
CA THR A 66 -15.44 -7.82 -15.76
C THR A 66 -14.34 -8.06 -14.74
N TRP A 67 -13.30 -8.81 -15.16
CA TRP A 67 -12.15 -9.13 -14.31
C TRP A 67 -11.47 -7.85 -13.81
N GLU A 68 -11.36 -6.85 -14.68
CA GLU A 68 -10.77 -5.55 -14.38
C GLU A 68 -11.54 -4.81 -13.28
N GLY A 69 -12.88 -4.73 -13.38
CA GLY A 69 -13.72 -4.09 -12.38
C GLY A 69 -13.65 -4.77 -11.01
N MET A 70 -13.69 -6.11 -10.98
CA MET A 70 -13.55 -6.85 -9.73
C MET A 70 -12.16 -6.65 -9.12
N PHE A 71 -11.10 -6.72 -9.94
CA PHE A 71 -9.73 -6.54 -9.48
C PHE A 71 -9.56 -5.17 -8.81
N TYR A 72 -9.97 -4.09 -9.47
CA TYR A 72 -9.84 -2.74 -8.90
C TYR A 72 -10.68 -2.55 -7.64
N MET A 73 -11.90 -3.08 -7.59
CA MET A 73 -12.76 -2.93 -6.42
C MET A 73 -12.14 -3.61 -5.19
N TYR A 74 -11.77 -4.88 -5.30
CA TYR A 74 -11.28 -5.65 -4.14
C TYR A 74 -9.83 -5.31 -3.80
N ILE A 75 -8.93 -5.27 -4.79
CA ILE A 75 -7.53 -4.93 -4.54
C ILE A 75 -7.39 -3.46 -4.17
N GLY A 76 -8.14 -2.55 -4.81
CA GLY A 76 -8.12 -1.12 -4.46
C GLY A 76 -8.56 -0.87 -3.03
N LEU A 77 -9.67 -1.48 -2.60
CA LEU A 77 -10.16 -1.34 -1.22
C LEU A 77 -9.18 -1.91 -0.19
N ILE A 78 -8.58 -3.08 -0.47
CA ILE A 78 -7.55 -3.66 0.40
C ILE A 78 -6.31 -2.74 0.44
N LEU A 79 -5.89 -2.23 -0.71
CA LEU A 79 -4.75 -1.33 -0.84
C LEU A 79 -4.95 -0.06 -0.01
N GLU A 80 -6.15 0.53 -0.03
CA GLU A 80 -6.48 1.71 0.78
C GLU A 80 -6.35 1.44 2.28
N TYR A 81 -6.89 0.32 2.77
CA TYR A 81 -6.71 -0.05 4.17
C TYR A 81 -5.23 -0.24 4.53
N VAL A 82 -4.49 -0.92 3.67
CA VAL A 82 -3.06 -1.13 3.85
C VAL A 82 -2.32 0.20 3.89
N ILE A 83 -2.64 1.14 2.99
CA ILE A 83 -2.06 2.48 2.97
C ILE A 83 -2.30 3.17 4.31
N VAL A 84 -3.52 3.15 4.85
CA VAL A 84 -3.81 3.78 6.15
C VAL A 84 -2.93 3.20 7.27
N PHE A 85 -2.84 1.88 7.39
CA PHE A 85 -2.05 1.26 8.46
C PHE A 85 -0.54 1.42 8.25
N VAL A 86 -0.06 1.19 7.03
CA VAL A 86 1.37 1.18 6.71
C VAL A 86 1.94 2.59 6.66
N ALA A 87 1.24 3.53 6.03
CA ALA A 87 1.68 4.92 5.95
C ALA A 87 1.79 5.57 7.33
N ILE A 88 0.93 5.19 8.28
CA ILE A 88 0.96 5.75 9.62
C ILE A 88 1.97 5.01 10.50
N LEU A 89 1.89 3.69 10.60
CA LEU A 89 2.63 2.95 11.62
C LEU A 89 4.10 2.75 11.26
N VAL A 90 4.45 2.55 9.99
CA VAL A 90 5.82 2.21 9.60
C VAL A 90 6.79 3.38 9.77
N PRO A 91 6.49 4.60 9.29
CA PRO A 91 7.40 5.75 9.45
C PRO A 91 7.58 6.15 10.91
N VAL A 92 6.51 6.15 11.71
CA VAL A 92 6.59 6.45 13.16
C VAL A 92 7.44 5.42 13.88
N ARG A 93 7.24 4.12 13.60
CA ARG A 93 8.04 3.04 14.20
C ARG A 93 9.52 3.13 13.90
N LEU A 94 9.93 3.72 12.77
CA LEU A 94 11.35 3.90 12.44
C LEU A 94 12.06 4.89 13.37
N ILE A 95 11.31 5.81 13.98
CA ILE A 95 11.79 6.80 14.95
C ILE A 95 11.59 6.28 16.37
N THR A 96 10.38 5.84 16.74
CA THR A 96 10.08 5.39 18.11
C THR A 96 10.94 4.22 18.56
N ASN A 97 11.24 3.25 17.68
CA ASN A 97 12.09 2.12 18.04
C ASN A 97 13.49 2.53 18.52
N GLU A 98 14.03 3.66 18.05
CA GLU A 98 15.34 4.15 18.50
C GLU A 98 15.24 4.97 19.78
N VAL A 99 14.10 5.65 19.99
CA VAL A 99 13.76 6.35 21.24
C VAL A 99 13.58 5.33 22.37
N ASP A 100 12.76 4.31 22.16
CA ASP A 100 12.43 3.27 23.15
C ASP A 100 13.67 2.45 23.57
N LYS A 101 14.61 2.26 22.63
CA LYS A 101 15.85 1.51 22.89
C LYS A 101 16.97 2.38 23.46
N ASN A 102 16.72 3.66 23.72
CA ASN A 102 17.71 4.67 24.13
C ASN A 102 18.95 4.72 23.21
N THR A 103 18.81 4.25 21.97
CA THR A 103 19.89 4.26 20.98
C THR A 103 19.96 5.58 20.21
N LEU A 104 18.93 6.43 20.37
CA LEU A 104 18.87 7.73 19.72
C LEU A 104 20.02 8.64 20.16
N ASP A 105 20.30 8.73 21.46
CA ASP A 105 21.39 9.56 22.00
C ASP A 105 22.78 9.07 21.56
N VAL A 106 22.95 7.75 21.49
CA VAL A 106 24.17 7.11 20.97
C VAL A 106 24.33 7.32 19.46
N THR A 107 23.25 7.50 18.73
CA THR A 107 23.29 7.72 17.28
C THR A 107 23.51 9.20 16.95
N LEU A 108 22.96 10.11 17.77
CA LEU A 108 23.13 11.56 17.67
C LEU A 108 24.48 12.06 18.23
N SER A 109 25.20 11.25 19.01
CA SER A 109 26.57 11.58 19.43
C SER A 109 27.57 11.54 18.29
N TYR A 110 27.23 10.88 17.17
CA TYR A 110 27.99 11.01 15.93
C TYR A 110 27.70 12.38 15.28
N PRO A 111 28.68 13.00 14.60
CA PRO A 111 28.52 14.29 13.92
C PRO A 111 27.67 14.17 12.65
N ILE A 112 26.41 13.77 12.81
CA ILE A 112 25.42 13.64 11.75
C ILE A 112 24.37 14.73 11.97
N PRO A 113 24.13 15.62 10.98
CA PRO A 113 23.12 16.65 11.13
C PRO A 113 21.71 16.02 11.17
N ARG A 114 20.82 16.55 12.04
CA ARG A 114 19.49 15.98 12.31
C ARG A 114 18.61 15.82 11.06
N TRP A 115 18.67 16.79 10.13
CA TRP A 115 17.91 16.73 8.88
C TRP A 115 18.32 15.55 7.99
N ARG A 116 19.62 15.22 7.94
CA ARG A 116 20.14 14.10 7.17
C ARG A 116 19.70 12.76 7.77
N TYR A 117 19.64 12.67 9.09
CA TYR A 117 19.14 11.48 9.77
C TYR A 117 17.66 11.20 9.42
N ILE A 118 16.81 12.23 9.47
CA ILE A 118 15.39 12.14 9.09
C ILE A 118 15.23 11.74 7.61
N LEU A 119 15.99 12.37 6.71
CA LEU A 119 15.97 12.02 5.27
C LEU A 119 16.44 10.60 5.01
N GLU A 120 17.49 10.11 5.70
CA GLU A 120 17.93 8.72 5.54
C GLU A 120 16.86 7.72 6.00
N LYS A 121 16.06 8.06 7.03
CA LYS A 121 14.92 7.23 7.47
C LYS A 121 13.76 7.26 6.50
N PHE A 122 13.44 8.45 5.98
CA PHE A 122 12.44 8.59 4.93
C PHE A 122 12.82 7.82 3.66
N GLY A 123 14.10 7.85 3.27
CA GLY A 123 14.59 7.05 2.15
C GLY A 123 14.40 5.54 2.34
N VAL A 124 14.59 5.03 3.57
CA VAL A 124 14.29 3.62 3.90
C VAL A 124 12.80 3.33 3.69
N PHE A 125 11.92 4.21 4.17
CA PHE A 125 10.48 4.08 3.95
C PHE A 125 10.11 4.10 2.46
N MET A 126 10.68 5.03 1.67
CA MET A 126 10.44 5.09 0.22
C MET A 126 10.84 3.77 -0.47
N THR A 127 11.97 3.19 -0.08
CA THR A 127 12.46 1.92 -0.67
C THR A 127 11.49 0.77 -0.38
N TYR A 128 10.96 0.67 0.85
CA TYR A 128 9.95 -0.34 1.15
C TYR A 128 8.61 -0.04 0.48
N SER A 129 8.23 1.23 0.41
CA SER A 129 7.01 1.68 -0.28
C SER A 129 7.02 1.31 -1.76
N THR A 130 8.18 1.39 -2.45
CA THR A 130 8.28 0.97 -3.87
C THR A 130 8.03 -0.51 -4.11
N LEU A 131 8.25 -1.36 -3.10
CA LEU A 131 8.02 -2.80 -3.26
C LEU A 131 6.52 -3.13 -3.38
N TYR A 132 5.62 -2.32 -2.80
CA TYR A 132 4.18 -2.54 -2.90
C TYR A 132 3.67 -2.56 -4.34
N PRO A 133 3.82 -1.48 -5.13
CA PRO A 133 3.31 -1.47 -6.51
C PRO A 133 4.05 -2.49 -7.39
N ILE A 134 5.35 -2.74 -7.16
CA ILE A 134 6.11 -3.72 -7.95
C ILE A 134 5.59 -5.14 -7.75
N ILE A 135 5.43 -5.57 -6.50
CA ILE A 135 4.98 -6.93 -6.18
C ILE A 135 3.53 -7.09 -6.63
N LEU A 136 2.65 -6.12 -6.33
CA LEU A 136 1.25 -6.18 -6.76
C LEU A 136 1.11 -6.22 -8.28
N TYR A 137 1.89 -5.43 -9.02
CA TYR A 137 1.91 -5.48 -10.47
C TYR A 137 2.34 -6.86 -10.98
N ALA A 138 3.40 -7.44 -10.44
CA ALA A 138 3.87 -8.76 -10.82
C ALA A 138 2.79 -9.83 -10.60
N PHE A 139 2.12 -9.81 -9.44
CA PHE A 139 1.01 -10.72 -9.15
C PHE A 139 -0.18 -10.47 -10.07
N ALA A 140 -0.56 -9.22 -10.34
CA ALA A 140 -1.65 -8.88 -11.25
C ALA A 140 -1.44 -9.45 -12.66
N VAL A 141 -0.21 -9.33 -13.19
CA VAL A 141 0.15 -9.88 -14.51
C VAL A 141 0.07 -11.40 -14.52
N VAL A 142 0.63 -12.08 -13.52
CA VAL A 142 0.57 -13.55 -13.41
C VAL A 142 -0.87 -14.03 -13.30
N CYS A 143 -1.68 -13.35 -12.48
CA CYS A 143 -3.09 -13.66 -12.25
C CYS A 143 -3.92 -13.51 -13.52
N THR A 144 -3.74 -12.41 -14.26
CA THR A 144 -4.47 -12.14 -15.49
C THR A 144 -4.12 -13.15 -16.57
N ASN A 145 -2.83 -13.49 -16.72
CA ASN A 145 -2.38 -14.53 -17.65
C ASN A 145 -2.92 -15.93 -17.30
N ALA A 146 -3.11 -16.24 -16.01
CA ALA A 146 -3.62 -17.53 -15.58
C ALA A 146 -5.12 -17.73 -15.90
N ILE A 147 -5.90 -16.65 -15.88
CA ILE A 147 -7.33 -16.69 -16.21
C ILE A 147 -7.55 -16.57 -17.73
N GLY A 148 -6.64 -15.90 -18.44
CA GLY A 148 -6.77 -15.67 -19.89
C GLY A 148 -7.79 -14.59 -20.23
N GLU A 149 -8.18 -13.76 -19.27
CA GLU A 149 -9.04 -12.58 -19.47
C GLU A 149 -8.18 -11.35 -19.82
N THR A 150 -8.78 -10.37 -20.48
CA THR A 150 -8.08 -9.14 -20.88
C THR A 150 -8.16 -8.06 -19.81
N MET A 151 -7.05 -7.38 -19.54
CA MET A 151 -6.97 -6.23 -18.66
C MET A 151 -6.10 -5.14 -19.28
N ASP A 152 -6.49 -3.87 -19.16
CA ASP A 152 -5.64 -2.76 -19.59
C ASP A 152 -4.54 -2.49 -18.55
N PHE A 153 -3.33 -2.94 -18.87
CA PHE A 153 -2.17 -2.73 -18.00
C PHE A 153 -1.77 -1.26 -17.85
N ASN A 154 -2.13 -0.38 -18.79
CA ASN A 154 -1.81 1.05 -18.68
C ASN A 154 -2.59 1.69 -17.53
N VAL A 155 -3.89 1.43 -17.45
CA VAL A 155 -4.78 1.93 -16.39
C VAL A 155 -4.33 1.41 -15.02
N LEU A 156 -3.91 0.15 -14.96
CA LEU A 156 -3.40 -0.46 -13.73
C LEU A 156 -2.09 0.20 -13.25
N ILE A 157 -1.17 0.52 -14.16
CA ILE A 157 0.05 1.27 -13.82
C ILE A 157 -0.29 2.66 -13.28
N TYR A 158 -1.18 3.41 -13.94
CA TYR A 158 -1.59 4.73 -13.45
C TYR A 158 -2.20 4.67 -12.06
N SER A 159 -3.02 3.65 -11.79
CA SER A 159 -3.65 3.43 -10.49
C SER A 159 -2.61 3.15 -9.40
N PHE A 160 -1.61 2.32 -9.69
CA PHE A 160 -0.53 2.03 -8.74
C PHE A 160 0.42 3.20 -8.52
N ILE A 161 0.67 4.04 -9.52
CA ILE A 161 1.42 5.28 -9.35
C ILE A 161 0.66 6.22 -8.41
N GLY A 162 -0.66 6.39 -8.60
CA GLY A 162 -1.49 7.20 -7.73
C GLY A 162 -1.44 6.72 -6.27
N ALA A 163 -1.61 5.42 -6.05
CA ALA A 163 -1.53 4.83 -4.73
C ALA A 163 -0.14 4.96 -4.08
N TYR A 164 0.93 4.83 -4.88
CA TYR A 164 2.30 5.02 -4.42
C TYR A 164 2.55 6.46 -3.96
N LEU A 165 2.08 7.46 -4.72
CA LEU A 165 2.18 8.86 -4.35
C LEU A 165 1.42 9.15 -3.05
N GLN A 166 0.23 8.59 -2.89
CA GLN A 166 -0.54 8.70 -1.66
C GLN A 166 0.19 8.10 -0.46
N LEU A 167 0.80 6.91 -0.62
CA LEU A 167 1.56 6.23 0.42
C LEU A 167 2.78 7.06 0.86
N ILE A 168 3.50 7.69 -0.08
CA ILE A 168 4.62 8.58 0.23
C ILE A 168 4.13 9.83 0.97
N ALA A 169 3.07 10.48 0.47
CA ALA A 169 2.57 11.71 1.05
C ALA A 169 2.13 11.50 2.51
N LEU A 170 1.32 10.47 2.77
CA LEU A 170 0.88 10.12 4.12
C LEU A 170 2.05 9.67 5.00
N GLY A 171 2.99 8.91 4.45
CA GLY A 171 4.18 8.50 5.18
C GLY A 171 5.10 9.65 5.58
N ALA A 172 5.22 10.67 4.74
CA ALA A 172 5.97 11.89 5.03
C ALA A 172 5.32 12.69 6.17
N ILE A 173 4.00 12.86 6.13
CA ILE A 173 3.22 13.54 7.19
C ILE A 173 3.37 12.78 8.51
N SER A 174 3.21 11.46 8.47
CA SER A 174 3.36 10.59 9.63
C SER A 174 4.75 10.71 10.27
N LEU A 175 5.81 10.70 9.45
CA LEU A 175 7.18 10.85 9.92
C LEU A 175 7.46 12.23 10.52
N LEU A 176 6.89 13.29 9.92
CA LEU A 176 6.99 14.65 10.44
C LEU A 176 6.29 14.77 11.81
N CYS A 177 5.09 14.24 11.95
CA CYS A 177 4.39 14.18 13.23
C CYS A 177 5.21 13.39 14.27
N GLY A 178 5.76 12.23 13.89
CA GLY A 178 6.64 11.45 14.77
C GLY A 178 7.84 12.27 15.24
N ALA A 179 8.53 12.97 14.35
CA ALA A 179 9.69 13.78 14.71
C ALA A 179 9.34 14.96 15.65
N VAL A 180 8.24 15.67 15.39
CA VAL A 180 7.83 16.85 16.17
C VAL A 180 7.32 16.46 17.57
N PHE A 181 6.48 15.43 17.66
CA PHE A 181 5.81 15.09 18.92
C PHE A 181 6.65 14.20 19.85
N LEU A 182 7.57 13.38 19.33
CA LEU A 182 8.40 12.49 20.16
C LEU A 182 9.53 13.22 20.90
N GLU A 183 10.01 14.36 20.39
CA GLU A 183 10.97 15.20 21.14
C GLU A 183 10.28 15.91 22.33
N SER A 184 8.98 16.20 22.25
CA SER A 184 8.24 16.93 23.28
C SER A 184 8.03 16.15 24.58
N SER A 185 8.00 14.81 24.56
CA SER A 185 7.72 14.02 25.77
C SER A 185 8.94 13.77 26.66
N LYS A 186 10.15 14.15 26.21
CA LYS A 186 11.40 14.06 26.99
C LYS A 186 11.86 15.42 27.56
N ALA A 187 11.08 16.48 27.36
CA ALA A 187 11.36 17.83 27.86
C ALA A 187 10.60 18.19 29.16
N LEU A 188 9.89 17.22 29.76
CA LEU A 188 9.23 17.29 31.06
C LEU A 188 9.79 16.18 31.96
#